data_AF-A0A380MZ95-F1
#
_entry.id   AF-A0A380MZ95-F1
#
_cell.length_a   1.000
_cell.length_b   1.000
_cell.length_c   1.000
_cell.angle_alpha   90.00
_cell.angle_beta   90.00
_cell.angle_gamma   90.00
#
_symmetry.space_group_name_H-M   'P 1'
#
loop_
_entity.id
_entity.type
_entity.pdbx_description
1 polymer ?
#
loop_
_entity_poly.entity_id
_entity_poly.type
_entity_poly.pdbx_seq_one_letter_code
_entity_poly.pdbx_strand_id
1 'polypeptide(L)'
;MCFSKSVSLRYVASREQKAFMQDLKPVYKAVNKESAELGLDRLENLWGNKYPAVIKSWRDKWHLLSHYFKYPEAVRKPIYTTNAVEAVHRQFRKLTKTKGAFPNETSLLKLLYVGMLNASEK
;
A
#
# COMPACT_ATOMS: atom_id res chain seq x y z
N MET A 1 -3.43 4.54 1.39
CA MET A 1 -2.68 4.88 0.15
C MET A 1 -1.74 3.78 -0.33
N CYS A 2 -0.85 3.27 0.52
CA CYS A 2 0.09 2.19 0.18
C CYS A 2 -0.54 0.90 -0.36
N PHE A 3 -1.58 0.42 0.30
CA PHE A 3 -2.28 -0.80 -0.10
C PHE A 3 -2.88 -0.68 -1.51
N SER A 4 -3.45 0.48 -1.84
CA SER A 4 -4.00 0.74 -3.18
C SER A 4 -2.93 0.65 -4.26
N LYS A 5 -1.70 1.16 -4.00
CA LYS A 5 -0.57 1.06 -4.94
C LYS A 5 -0.22 -0.40 -5.25
N SER A 6 -0.08 -1.24 -4.21
CA SER A 6 0.28 -2.66 -4.39
C SER A 6 -0.81 -3.43 -5.13
N VAL A 7 -2.08 -3.16 -4.81
CA VAL A 7 -3.23 -3.77 -5.50
C VAL A 7 -3.25 -3.36 -6.98
N SER A 8 -3.04 -2.09 -7.31
CA SER A 8 -2.99 -1.61 -8.70
C SER A 8 -1.95 -2.34 -9.54
N LEU A 9 -0.76 -2.58 -8.99
CA LEU A 9 0.32 -3.29 -9.71
C LEU A 9 -0.03 -4.75 -10.03
N ARG A 10 -0.98 -5.37 -9.34
CA ARG A 10 -1.45 -6.73 -9.68
C ARG A 10 -2.29 -6.76 -10.96
N TYR A 11 -2.92 -5.65 -11.31
CA TYR A 11 -3.77 -5.53 -12.51
C TYR A 11 -3.05 -4.90 -13.70
N VAL A 12 -1.97 -4.14 -13.45
CA VAL A 12 -1.16 -3.52 -14.50
C VAL A 12 -0.11 -4.50 -15.01
N ALA A 13 0.01 -4.63 -16.34
CA ALA A 13 1.01 -5.49 -16.95
C ALA A 13 2.43 -5.10 -16.53
N SER A 14 3.29 -6.09 -16.25
CA SER A 14 4.64 -5.87 -15.69
C SER A 14 5.48 -4.86 -16.49
N ARG A 15 5.35 -4.85 -17.83
CA ARG A 15 6.07 -3.92 -18.71
C ARG A 15 5.66 -2.45 -18.50
N GLU A 16 4.41 -2.21 -18.14
CA GLU A 16 3.83 -0.88 -17.98
C GLU A 16 3.83 -0.40 -16.52
N GLN A 17 4.08 -1.29 -15.56
CA GLN A 17 4.11 -0.98 -14.12
C GLN A 17 5.04 0.21 -13.78
N LYS A 18 6.21 0.29 -14.44
CA LYS A 18 7.17 1.37 -14.18
C LYS A 18 6.63 2.73 -14.61
N ALA A 19 6.02 2.80 -15.81
CA ALA A 19 5.40 4.03 -16.32
C ALA A 19 4.19 4.42 -15.47
N PHE A 20 3.31 3.46 -15.19
CA PHE A 20 2.15 3.69 -14.33
C PHE A 20 2.54 4.22 -12.94
N MET A 21 3.61 3.71 -12.33
CA MET A 21 4.09 4.19 -11.03
C MET A 21 4.68 5.60 -11.08
N GLN A 22 5.26 6.01 -12.20
CA GLN A 22 5.71 7.38 -12.41
C GLN A 22 4.52 8.34 -12.46
N ASP A 23 3.48 7.98 -13.22
CA ASP A 23 2.26 8.79 -13.36
C ASP A 23 1.40 8.79 -12.10
N LEU A 24 1.49 7.75 -11.27
CA LEU A 24 0.82 7.68 -9.97
C LEU A 24 1.53 8.50 -8.89
N LYS A 25 2.82 8.82 -9.08
CA LYS A 25 3.65 9.54 -8.08
C LYS A 25 3.10 10.91 -7.68
N PRO A 26 2.62 11.76 -8.62
CA PRO A 26 1.99 13.03 -8.30
C PRO A 26 0.76 12.90 -7.40
N VAL A 27 -0.02 11.82 -7.51
CA VAL A 27 -1.26 11.63 -6.72
C VAL A 27 -0.95 11.51 -5.22
N TYR A 28 0.04 10.70 -4.85
CA TYR A 28 0.36 10.49 -3.43
C TYR A 28 1.42 11.41 -2.85
N LYS A 29 2.19 12.10 -3.70
CA LYS A 29 3.18 13.10 -3.28
C LYS A 29 2.65 14.53 -3.39
N ALA A 30 1.38 14.71 -3.73
CA ALA A 30 0.74 16.02 -3.78
C ALA A 30 0.82 16.75 -2.43
N VAL A 31 0.83 18.08 -2.48
CA VAL A 31 0.92 18.95 -1.29
C VAL A 31 -0.44 19.11 -0.62
N ASN A 32 -1.50 19.17 -1.41
CA ASN A 32 -2.89 19.31 -0.97
C ASN A 32 -3.80 18.32 -1.73
N LYS A 33 -5.05 18.22 -1.26
CA LYS A 33 -6.02 17.25 -1.79
C LYS A 33 -6.40 17.57 -3.24
N GLU A 34 -6.50 18.85 -3.57
CA GLU A 34 -6.92 19.35 -4.87
C GLU A 34 -5.88 18.98 -5.95
N SER A 35 -4.60 19.15 -5.64
CA SER A 35 -3.51 18.73 -6.54
C SER A 35 -3.49 17.20 -6.74
N ALA A 36 -3.87 16.45 -5.70
CA ALA A 36 -3.94 15.00 -5.76
C ALA A 36 -5.10 14.54 -6.65
N GLU A 37 -6.25 15.22 -6.59
CA GLU A 37 -7.41 14.99 -7.46
C GLU A 37 -7.06 15.28 -8.92
N LEU A 38 -6.43 16.42 -9.21
CA LEU A 38 -5.95 16.73 -10.56
C LEU A 38 -4.94 15.67 -11.07
N GLY A 39 -4.08 15.16 -10.20
CA GLY A 39 -3.19 14.07 -10.52
C GLY A 39 -3.95 12.78 -10.87
N LEU A 40 -5.03 12.48 -10.13
CA LEU A 40 -5.86 11.31 -10.38
C LEU A 40 -6.65 11.44 -11.69
N ASP A 41 -7.14 12.64 -12.01
CA ASP A 41 -7.81 12.94 -13.28
C ASP A 41 -6.85 12.72 -14.47
N ARG A 42 -5.60 13.18 -14.35
CA ARG A 42 -4.56 12.92 -15.36
C ARG A 42 -4.26 11.44 -15.51
N LEU A 43 -4.17 10.72 -14.40
CA LEU A 43 -3.95 9.27 -14.40
C LEU A 43 -5.10 8.54 -15.12
N GLU A 44 -6.34 8.96 -14.88
CA GLU A 44 -7.54 8.44 -15.55
C GLU A 44 -7.52 8.71 -17.06
N ASN A 45 -7.12 9.91 -17.49
CA ASN A 45 -7.01 10.21 -18.93
C ASN A 45 -5.97 9.33 -19.65
N LEU A 46 -4.85 9.02 -18.98
CA LEU A 46 -3.76 8.21 -19.57
C LEU A 46 -4.07 6.71 -19.52
N TRP A 47 -4.58 6.22 -18.38
CA TRP A 47 -4.65 4.79 -18.09
C TRP A 47 -6.08 4.26 -17.94
N GLY A 48 -7.10 5.13 -17.89
CA GLY A 48 -8.50 4.74 -17.70
C GLY A 48 -9.04 3.83 -18.79
N ASN A 49 -8.62 4.02 -20.04
CA ASN A 49 -9.03 3.16 -21.15
C ASN A 49 -8.41 1.75 -21.06
N LYS A 50 -7.15 1.64 -20.59
CA LYS A 50 -6.43 0.36 -20.49
C LYS A 50 -6.75 -0.39 -19.19
N TYR A 51 -6.86 0.33 -18.08
CA TYR A 51 -7.04 -0.22 -16.74
C TYR A 51 -8.21 0.44 -15.99
N PRO A 52 -9.43 0.36 -16.53
CA PRO A 52 -10.60 1.03 -15.93
C PRO A 52 -10.88 0.53 -14.50
N ALA A 53 -10.66 -0.76 -14.22
CA ALA A 53 -10.86 -1.33 -12.89
C ALA A 53 -9.91 -0.73 -11.84
N VAL A 54 -8.68 -0.37 -12.23
CA VAL A 54 -7.72 0.26 -11.33
C VAL A 54 -8.18 1.67 -10.98
N ILE A 55 -8.51 2.48 -12.00
CA ILE A 55 -8.98 3.85 -11.79
C ILE A 55 -10.26 3.87 -10.95
N LYS A 56 -11.22 3.01 -11.26
CA LYS A 56 -12.46 2.86 -10.49
C LYS A 56 -12.20 2.57 -9.01
N SER A 57 -11.32 1.60 -8.70
CA SER A 57 -10.94 1.28 -7.32
C SER A 57 -10.33 2.47 -6.57
N TRP A 58 -9.56 3.33 -7.26
CA TRP A 58 -9.02 4.55 -6.67
C TRP A 58 -10.09 5.61 -6.43
N ARG A 59 -11.02 5.81 -7.37
CA ARG A 59 -12.15 6.74 -7.24
C ARG A 59 -13.09 6.32 -6.11
N ASP A 60 -13.49 5.06 -6.07
CA ASP A 60 -14.39 4.51 -5.05
C ASP A 60 -13.81 4.70 -3.63
N LYS A 61 -12.50 4.49 -3.48
CA LYS A 61 -11.79 4.60 -2.20
C LYS A 61 -11.21 5.98 -1.95
N TRP A 62 -11.42 6.96 -2.83
CA TRP A 62 -10.74 8.26 -2.77
C TRP A 62 -11.02 8.99 -1.45
N HIS A 63 -12.23 8.87 -0.92
CA HIS A 63 -12.61 9.42 0.38
C HIS A 63 -11.73 8.90 1.54
N LEU A 64 -11.36 7.61 1.53
CA LEU A 64 -10.43 7.01 2.49
C LEU A 64 -8.99 7.41 2.19
N LEU A 65 -8.64 7.41 0.90
CA LEU A 65 -7.27 7.65 0.43
C LEU A 65 -6.83 9.10 0.59
N SER A 66 -7.74 10.07 0.60
CA SER A 66 -7.45 11.50 0.77
C SER A 66 -7.41 11.93 2.24
N HIS A 67 -7.86 11.10 3.18
CA HIS A 67 -7.94 11.48 4.59
C HIS A 67 -6.57 11.82 5.21
N TYR A 68 -5.49 11.24 4.70
CA TYR A 68 -4.15 11.49 5.23
C TYR A 68 -3.66 12.94 5.01
N PHE A 69 -4.28 13.71 4.11
CA PHE A 69 -3.95 15.14 3.92
C PHE A 69 -4.23 15.98 5.18
N LYS A 70 -5.08 15.48 6.09
CA LYS A 70 -5.33 16.12 7.40
C LYS A 70 -4.12 16.11 8.32
N TYR A 71 -3.16 15.21 8.11
CA TYR A 71 -1.94 15.13 8.92
C TYR A 71 -0.85 16.08 8.40
N PRO A 72 0.07 16.55 9.26
CA PRO A 72 1.24 17.31 8.84
C PRO A 72 2.16 16.51 7.90
N GLU A 73 2.92 17.20 7.05
CA GLU A 73 3.78 16.57 6.03
C GLU A 73 4.74 15.51 6.59
N ALA A 74 5.32 15.77 7.76
CA ALA A 74 6.23 14.84 8.44
C ALA A 74 5.60 13.45 8.68
N VAL A 75 4.28 13.40 8.93
CA VAL A 75 3.53 12.17 9.19
C VAL A 75 3.00 11.54 7.89
N ARG A 76 2.80 12.34 6.84
CA ARG A 76 2.31 11.84 5.54
C ARG A 76 3.28 10.84 4.91
N LYS A 77 4.60 11.09 5.05
CA LYS A 77 5.64 10.25 4.45
C LYS A 77 5.54 8.78 4.88
N PRO A 78 5.56 8.46 6.20
CA PRO A 78 5.29 7.11 6.69
C PRO A 78 4.00 6.48 6.16
N ILE A 79 2.91 7.24 6.01
CA ILE A 79 1.59 6.71 5.60
C ILE A 79 1.58 6.19 4.16
N TYR A 80 2.29 6.85 3.24
CA TYR A 80 2.37 6.41 1.84
C TYR A 80 3.62 5.58 1.53
N THR A 81 4.47 5.29 2.53
CA THR A 81 5.55 4.30 2.43
C THR A 81 5.08 2.94 2.94
N THR A 82 5.31 1.88 2.17
CA THR A 82 4.94 0.52 2.57
C THR A 82 5.97 -0.09 3.53
N ASN A 83 7.14 0.54 3.68
CA ASN A 83 8.31 -0.02 4.36
C ASN A 83 8.02 -0.63 5.74
N ALA A 84 7.26 0.08 6.59
CA ALA A 84 6.95 -0.42 7.94
C ALA A 84 6.07 -1.68 7.90
N VAL A 85 4.99 -1.65 7.11
CA VAL A 85 4.07 -2.79 6.98
C VAL A 85 4.75 -3.96 6.25
N GLU A 86 5.55 -3.69 5.22
CA GLU A 86 6.33 -4.71 4.52
C GLU A 86 7.39 -5.36 5.40
N ALA A 87 8.03 -4.59 6.29
CA ALA A 87 8.98 -5.11 7.27
C ALA A 87 8.28 -6.11 8.22
N VAL A 88 7.11 -5.75 8.75
CA VAL A 88 6.30 -6.65 9.59
C VAL A 88 5.88 -7.91 8.81
N HIS A 89 5.33 -7.75 7.61
CA HIS A 89 4.96 -8.88 6.75
C HIS A 89 6.14 -9.78 6.39
N ARG A 90 7.35 -9.22 6.24
CA ARG A 90 8.58 -9.99 6.00
C ARG A 90 8.95 -10.82 7.21
N GLN A 91 8.86 -10.26 8.42
CA GLN A 91 9.11 -10.99 9.67
C GLN A 91 8.10 -12.13 9.85
N PHE A 92 6.82 -11.87 9.64
CA PHE A 92 5.78 -12.90 9.73
C PHE A 92 6.00 -14.04 8.74
N ARG A 93 6.29 -13.72 7.46
CA ARG A 93 6.62 -14.74 6.46
C ARG A 93 7.85 -15.57 6.82
N LYS A 94 8.86 -14.98 7.47
CA LYS A 94 10.04 -15.71 7.95
C LYS A 94 9.67 -16.69 9.07
N LEU A 95 8.88 -16.25 10.05
CA LEU A 95 8.46 -17.06 11.19
C LEU A 95 7.56 -18.23 10.77
N THR A 96 6.62 -17.97 9.87
CA THR A 96 5.70 -19.01 9.40
C THR A 96 6.35 -19.96 8.41
N LYS A 97 7.34 -19.53 7.61
CA LYS A 97 8.03 -20.43 6.65
C LYS A 97 8.75 -21.60 7.34
N THR A 98 9.24 -21.42 8.57
CA THR A 98 9.96 -22.46 9.32
C THR A 98 9.03 -23.48 9.98
N LYS A 99 7.73 -23.22 10.05
CA LYS A 99 6.74 -24.09 10.70
C LYS A 99 5.76 -24.59 9.64
N GLY A 100 5.56 -25.92 9.57
CA GLY A 100 4.68 -26.55 8.59
C GLY A 100 3.20 -26.29 8.89
N ALA A 101 2.53 -27.25 9.52
CA ALA A 101 1.14 -27.10 9.96
C ALA A 101 1.08 -26.60 11.41
N PHE A 102 0.09 -25.75 11.70
CA PHE A 102 -0.23 -25.33 13.05
C PHE A 102 -1.38 -26.18 13.61
N PRO A 103 -1.30 -26.67 14.85
CA PRO A 103 -2.34 -27.53 15.43
C PRO A 103 -3.62 -26.77 15.80
N ASN A 104 -3.53 -25.46 16.06
CA ASN A 104 -4.67 -24.58 16.31
C ASN A 104 -4.31 -23.11 16.04
N GLU A 105 -5.32 -22.25 15.91
CA GLU A 105 -5.16 -20.80 15.68
C GLU A 105 -4.37 -20.11 16.80
N THR A 106 -4.63 -20.48 18.05
CA THR A 106 -3.93 -19.92 19.23
C THR A 106 -2.42 -20.13 19.18
N SER A 107 -1.96 -21.25 18.63
CA SER A 107 -0.53 -21.56 18.48
C SER A 107 0.14 -20.64 17.47
N LEU A 108 -0.57 -20.31 16.38
CA LEU A 108 -0.09 -19.33 15.41
C LEU A 108 -0.03 -17.93 16.03
N LEU A 109 -1.09 -17.51 16.74
CA LEU A 109 -1.13 -16.19 17.40
C LEU A 109 -0.01 -16.03 18.42
N LYS A 110 0.24 -17.06 19.25
CA LYS A 110 1.36 -17.06 20.21
C LYS A 110 2.71 -16.93 19.52
N LEU A 111 2.93 -17.63 18.40
CA LEU A 111 4.17 -17.54 17.64
C LEU A 111 4.38 -16.13 17.08
N LEU A 112 3.34 -15.53 16.51
CA LEU A 112 3.40 -14.16 15.98
C LEU A 112 3.68 -13.15 17.09
N TYR A 113 3.01 -13.28 18.24
CA TYR A 113 3.22 -12.42 19.40
C TYR A 113 4.66 -12.45 19.91
N VAL A 114 5.21 -13.66 20.13
CA VAL A 114 6.61 -13.81 20.54
C VAL A 114 7.57 -13.27 19.48
N GLY A 115 7.26 -13.49 18.21
CA GLY A 115 8.01 -12.92 17.09
C GLY A 115 8.04 -11.39 17.09
N MET A 116 6.93 -10.73 17.46
CA MET A 116 6.85 -9.28 17.59
C MET A 116 7.65 -8.77 18.79
N LEU A 117 7.56 -9.44 19.96
CA LEU A 117 8.35 -9.08 21.14
C LEU A 117 9.85 -9.09 20.84
N ASN A 118 10.34 -10.20 20.26
CA ASN A 118 11.76 -10.33 19.88
C ASN A 118 12.21 -9.30 18.83
N ALA A 119 11.29 -8.81 18.00
CA ALA A 119 11.58 -7.76 17.02
C ALA A 119 11.61 -6.36 17.63
N SER A 120 10.92 -6.15 18.76
CA SER A 120 10.88 -4.87 19.48
C SER A 120 12.00 -4.69 20.51
N GLU A 121 12.61 -5.78 20.98
CA GLU A 121 13.77 -5.76 21.88
C GLU A 121 15.10 -5.46 21.16
N LYS A 122 15.08 -5.37 19.82
CA LYS A 122 16.21 -5.02 18.96
C LYS A 122 16.13 -3.58 18.48
#